data_AF-A0AAQ4CNB4-F1
#
_entry.id   AF-A0AAQ4CNB4-F1
#
_cell.length_a   1.000
_cell.length_b   1.000
_cell.length_c   1.000
_cell.angle_alpha   90.00
_cell.angle_beta   90.00
_cell.angle_gamma   90.00
#
_symmetry.space_group_name_H-M   'P 1'
#
loop_
_entity.id
_entity.type
_entity.pdbx_description
1 polymer ?
#
loop_
_entity_poly.entity_id
_entity_poly.type
_entity_poly.pdbx_seq_one_letter_code
_entity_poly.pdbx_strand_id
1 'polypeptide(L)'
;MYKVIFRIKGNQGNSFKELRQAGFIPIYFRKNGKDEYYVTLFRGKDLGEVKEAILDLSYYLSKNGKYGDFNFATIYEVGNSNLGKIAGGTLGALIGYYAGGIAGLILGTLGGIFLGELADIEMGEKLVGVLGWPMSISR
;
A
#
# COMPACT_ATOMS: atom_id res chain seq x y z
N MET A 1 -1.22 -6.19 12.33
CA MET A 1 -0.88 -5.84 10.94
C MET A 1 -1.49 -4.48 10.64
N TYR A 2 -0.91 -3.70 9.73
CA TYR A 2 -1.43 -2.38 9.39
C TYR A 2 -1.74 -2.27 7.91
N LYS A 3 -2.87 -1.63 7.58
CA LYS A 3 -3.13 -1.10 6.25
C LYS A 3 -2.71 0.36 6.24
N VAL A 4 -1.92 0.76 5.24
CA VAL A 4 -1.54 2.16 5.06
C VAL A 4 -1.92 2.62 3.67
N ILE A 5 -2.69 3.71 3.62
CA ILE A 5 -3.09 4.38 2.40
C ILE A 5 -2.16 5.58 2.19
N PHE A 6 -1.45 5.61 1.07
CA PHE A 6 -0.52 6.69 0.74
C PHE A 6 -1.06 7.60 -0.36
N ARG A 7 -0.83 8.91 -0.19
CA ARG A 7 -1.04 9.95 -1.21
C ARG A 7 0.30 10.60 -1.54
N ILE A 8 0.89 10.20 -2.65
CA ILE A 8 2.22 10.62 -3.08
C ILE A 8 2.09 11.53 -4.29
N LYS A 9 2.80 12.65 -4.30
CA LYS A 9 2.84 13.60 -5.41
C LYS A 9 4.19 13.54 -6.14
N GLY A 10 4.15 13.56 -7.46
CA GLY A 10 5.35 13.60 -8.29
C GLY A 10 5.08 13.39 -9.78
N ASN A 11 6.00 13.87 -10.62
CA ASN A 11 5.83 13.81 -12.08
C ASN A 11 6.27 12.47 -12.71
N GLN A 12 7.17 11.72 -12.07
CA GLN A 12 7.85 10.60 -12.70
C GLN A 12 7.47 9.24 -12.09
N GLY A 13 7.17 8.27 -12.96
CA GLY A 13 7.05 6.85 -12.62
C GLY A 13 5.94 6.50 -11.62
N ASN A 14 6.13 5.40 -10.92
CA ASN A 14 5.37 4.97 -9.74
C ASN A 14 6.34 4.84 -8.56
N SER A 15 5.85 4.51 -7.37
CA SER A 15 6.60 4.46 -6.11
C SER A 15 6.73 3.05 -5.55
N PHE A 16 6.54 2.02 -6.37
CA PHE A 16 6.51 0.63 -5.89
C PHE A 16 7.85 0.17 -5.31
N LYS A 17 8.96 0.65 -5.88
CA LYS A 17 10.31 0.30 -5.41
C LYS A 17 10.53 0.86 -4.01
N GLU A 18 10.22 2.13 -3.81
CA GLU A 18 10.37 2.87 -2.57
C GLU A 18 9.47 2.29 -1.47
N LEU A 19 8.22 1.97 -1.81
CA LEU A 19 7.27 1.30 -0.92
C LEU A 19 7.82 -0.05 -0.42
N ARG A 20 8.30 -0.89 -1.33
CA ARG A 20 8.86 -2.21 -0.97
C ARG A 20 10.15 -2.08 -0.17
N GLN A 21 11.00 -1.10 -0.48
CA GLN A 21 12.21 -0.81 0.28
C GLN A 21 11.91 -0.41 1.73
N ALA A 22 10.84 0.35 1.95
CA ALA A 22 10.35 0.71 3.28
C ALA A 22 9.48 -0.39 3.94
N GLY A 23 9.41 -1.60 3.37
CA GLY A 23 8.70 -2.74 3.96
C GLY A 23 7.19 -2.78 3.73
N PHE A 24 6.64 -1.89 2.90
CA PHE A 24 5.23 -1.92 2.53
C PHE A 24 4.99 -2.90 1.38
N ILE A 25 3.87 -3.62 1.47
CA ILE A 25 3.36 -4.52 0.44
C ILE A 25 2.21 -3.81 -0.28
N PRO A 26 2.41 -3.29 -1.51
CA PRO A 26 1.34 -2.62 -2.25
C PRO A 26 0.31 -3.63 -2.72
N ILE A 27 -0.97 -3.37 -2.41
CA ILE A 27 -2.10 -4.22 -2.79
C ILE A 27 -2.99 -3.56 -3.85
N TYR A 28 -3.03 -2.22 -3.87
CA TYR A 28 -3.75 -1.45 -4.88
C TYR A 28 -2.96 -0.18 -5.24
N PHE A 29 -3.08 0.24 -6.50
CA PHE A 29 -2.47 1.46 -7.02
C PHE A 29 -3.39 2.16 -8.01
N ARG A 30 -3.51 3.48 -7.88
CA ARG A 30 -4.15 4.37 -8.85
C ARG A 30 -3.30 5.62 -9.02
N LYS A 31 -3.20 6.12 -10.25
CA LYS A 31 -2.54 7.40 -10.56
C LYS A 31 -3.50 8.34 -11.27
N ASN A 32 -3.49 9.62 -10.87
CA ASN A 32 -4.21 10.68 -11.55
C ASN A 32 -3.29 11.91 -11.70
N GLY A 33 -2.77 12.13 -12.89
CA GLY A 33 -1.79 13.19 -13.13
C GLY A 33 -0.54 13.01 -12.26
N LYS A 34 -0.31 13.96 -11.35
CA LYS A 34 0.83 13.97 -10.42
C LYS A 34 0.56 13.22 -9.12
N ASP A 35 -0.69 12.82 -8.87
CA ASP A 35 -1.09 12.16 -7.64
C ASP A 35 -1.05 10.63 -7.83
N GLU A 36 -0.36 9.96 -6.94
CA GLU A 36 -0.32 8.51 -6.80
C GLU A 36 -1.02 8.12 -5.50
N TYR A 37 -1.93 7.16 -5.61
CA TYR A 37 -2.69 6.61 -4.49
C TYR A 37 -2.36 5.14 -4.35
N TYR A 38 -1.92 4.73 -3.16
CA TYR A 38 -1.61 3.34 -2.85
C TYR A 38 -2.41 2.88 -1.66
N VAL A 39 -2.88 1.63 -1.72
CA VAL A 39 -3.24 0.86 -0.53
C VAL A 39 -2.15 -0.16 -0.33
N THR A 40 -1.66 -0.28 0.90
CA THR A 40 -0.52 -1.14 1.25
C THR A 40 -0.77 -1.86 2.55
N LEU A 41 -0.08 -2.99 2.75
CA LEU A 41 0.00 -3.68 4.02
C LEU A 41 1.41 -3.56 4.61
N PHE A 42 1.49 -3.46 5.93
CA PHE A 42 2.73 -3.45 6.69
C PHE A 42 2.66 -4.47 7.83
N ARG A 43 3.66 -5.34 7.90
CA ARG A 43 3.77 -6.39 8.92
C ARG A 43 4.61 -5.88 10.10
N GLY A 44 4.04 -4.93 10.84
CA GLY A 44 4.60 -4.41 12.09
C GLY A 44 3.86 -4.90 13.32
N LYS A 45 4.54 -4.84 14.47
CA LYS A 45 3.98 -5.18 15.79
C LYS A 45 3.22 -4.03 16.43
N ASP A 46 3.66 -2.80 16.18
CA ASP A 46 3.07 -1.60 16.75
C ASP A 46 3.08 -0.41 15.77
N LEU A 47 2.38 0.66 16.15
CA LEU A 47 2.24 1.88 15.37
C LEU A 47 3.58 2.65 15.23
N GLY A 48 4.53 2.45 16.15
CA GLY A 48 5.86 3.04 16.10
C GLY A 48 6.64 2.54 14.90
N GLU A 49 6.71 1.21 14.72
CA GLU A 49 7.36 0.58 13.55
C GLU A 49 6.76 1.08 12.23
N VAL A 50 5.43 1.25 12.18
CA VAL A 50 4.75 1.80 10.99
C VAL A 50 5.18 3.24 10.71
N LYS A 51 5.25 4.08 11.76
CA LYS A 51 5.66 5.48 11.64
C LYS A 51 7.12 5.61 11.16
N GLU A 52 8.01 4.79 11.68
CA GLU A 52 9.42 4.73 11.24
C GLU A 52 9.51 4.33 9.76
N ALA A 53 8.80 3.28 9.35
CA ALA A 53 8.74 2.89 7.95
C ALA A 53 8.17 3.99 7.02
N ILE A 54 7.17 4.75 7.50
CA ILE A 54 6.62 5.91 6.76
C ILE A 54 7.67 7.02 6.63
N LEU A 55 8.49 7.25 7.65
CA LEU A 55 9.60 8.21 7.59
C LEU A 55 10.66 7.75 6.58
N ASP A 56 11.07 6.48 6.61
CA ASP A 56 12.02 5.92 5.64
C ASP A 56 11.50 6.02 4.20
N LEU A 57 10.22 5.69 4.01
CA LEU A 57 9.55 5.86 2.72
C LEU A 57 9.63 7.32 2.25
N SER A 58 9.31 8.29 3.11
CA SER A 58 9.36 9.71 2.75
C SER A 58 10.77 10.14 2.34
N TYR A 59 11.81 9.61 2.99
CA TYR A 59 13.19 9.83 2.59
C TYR A 59 13.49 9.28 1.21
N TYR A 60 13.12 8.02 0.91
CA TYR A 60 13.31 7.43 -0.42
C TYR A 60 12.56 8.18 -1.52
N LEU A 61 11.32 8.59 -1.25
CA LEU A 61 10.49 9.38 -2.16
C LEU A 61 11.12 10.74 -2.46
N SER A 62 11.68 11.41 -1.44
CA SER A 62 12.31 12.72 -1.59
C SER A 62 13.50 12.69 -2.56
N LYS A 63 14.27 11.59 -2.59
CA LYS A 63 15.39 11.41 -3.53
C LYS A 63 14.97 11.36 -4.99
N ASN A 64 13.70 11.03 -5.25
CA ASN A 64 13.11 10.97 -6.58
C ASN A 64 12.22 12.19 -6.88
N GLY A 65 12.35 13.27 -6.11
CA GLY A 65 11.54 14.49 -6.28
C GLY A 65 10.06 14.30 -6.00
N LYS A 66 9.69 13.26 -5.23
CA LYS A 66 8.32 13.02 -4.77
C LYS A 66 8.11 13.58 -3.37
N TYR A 67 6.87 13.97 -3.10
CA TYR A 67 6.47 14.60 -1.84
C TYR A 67 5.03 14.19 -1.48
N GLY A 68 4.53 14.68 -0.35
CA GLY A 68 3.16 14.44 0.10
C GLY A 68 2.60 15.69 0.79
N ASP A 69 1.32 15.63 1.17
CA ASP A 69 0.64 16.71 1.89
C ASP A 69 0.39 16.33 3.36
N PHE A 70 -0.50 17.07 4.04
CA PHE A 70 -0.95 16.81 5.41
C PHE A 70 -1.64 15.46 5.63
N ASN A 71 -2.07 14.79 4.56
CA ASN A 71 -2.67 13.45 4.57
C ASN A 71 -1.87 12.45 3.73
N PHE A 72 -0.54 12.58 3.79
CA PHE A 72 0.40 11.71 3.10
C PHE A 72 0.16 10.22 3.39
N ALA A 73 -0.11 9.86 4.66
CA ALA A 73 -0.36 8.48 5.06
C ALA A 73 -1.57 8.37 6.00
N THR A 74 -2.54 7.53 5.67
CA THR A 74 -3.66 7.16 6.54
C THR A 74 -3.47 5.71 7.00
N ILE A 75 -3.45 5.48 8.31
CA ILE A 75 -3.05 4.22 8.93
C ILE A 75 -4.25 3.58 9.61
N TYR A 76 -4.49 2.32 9.26
CA TYR A 76 -5.49 1.47 9.89
C TYR A 76 -4.79 0.27 10.53
N GLU A 77 -5.15 -0.02 11.78
CA GLU A 77 -4.83 -1.29 12.41
C GLU A 77 -5.83 -2.34 11.93
N VAL A 78 -5.31 -3.48 11.46
CA VAL A 78 -6.11 -4.60 10.97
C VAL A 78 -6.12 -5.69 12.04
N GLY A 79 -7.32 -5.97 12.56
CA GLY A 79 -7.56 -6.98 13.58
C GLY A 79 -7.31 -8.42 13.08
N ASN A 80 -6.93 -9.30 14.01
CA ASN A 80 -6.48 -10.68 13.75
C ASN A 80 -7.62 -11.67 13.44
N SER A 81 -8.81 -11.25 13.01
CA SER A 81 -9.87 -12.18 12.64
C SER A 81 -9.64 -12.72 11.23
N ASN A 82 -9.17 -13.98 11.14
CA ASN A 82 -9.15 -14.84 9.94
C ASN A 82 -8.16 -14.57 8.78
N LEU A 83 -7.31 -13.54 8.82
CA LEU A 83 -6.27 -13.37 7.78
C LEU A 83 -5.19 -14.49 7.77
N GLY A 84 -5.09 -15.28 8.83
CA GLY A 84 -4.08 -16.34 8.97
C GLY A 84 -4.31 -17.63 8.18
N LYS A 85 -5.43 -17.80 7.46
CA LYS A 85 -5.79 -19.07 6.80
C LYS A 85 -5.91 -19.04 5.27
N ILE A 86 -5.87 -17.87 4.62
CA ILE A 86 -6.23 -17.75 3.19
C ILE A 86 -5.06 -17.19 2.35
N ALA A 87 -3.83 -17.33 2.84
CA ALA A 87 -2.63 -17.21 1.98
C ALA A 87 -2.45 -18.47 1.13
N GLY A 88 -3.41 -18.79 0.26
CA GLY A 88 -3.38 -20.03 -0.50
C GLY A 88 -4.48 -20.13 -1.55
N GLY A 89 -4.15 -19.66 -2.75
CA GLY A 89 -4.64 -20.09 -4.07
C GLY A 89 -6.08 -20.56 -4.22
N THR A 90 -6.82 -19.91 -5.13
CA THR A 90 -7.72 -20.54 -6.15
C THR A 90 -8.81 -19.60 -6.71
N LEU A 91 -8.65 -18.27 -6.77
CA LEU A 91 -9.65 -17.43 -7.47
C LEU A 91 -9.09 -16.34 -8.39
N GLY A 92 -7.78 -16.14 -8.44
CA GLY A 92 -7.18 -15.14 -9.32
C GLY A 92 -6.96 -15.56 -10.78
N ALA A 93 -7.04 -16.86 -11.09
CA ALA A 93 -6.72 -17.35 -12.43
C ALA A 93 -7.72 -16.91 -13.52
N LEU A 94 -8.96 -16.57 -13.19
CA LEU A 94 -10.02 -16.34 -14.19
C LEU A 94 -10.12 -14.89 -14.70
N ILE A 95 -9.68 -13.88 -13.92
CA ILE A 95 -9.83 -12.46 -14.31
C ILE A 95 -8.60 -11.96 -15.09
N GLY A 96 -7.43 -12.54 -14.85
CA GLY A 96 -6.17 -12.15 -15.52
C GLY A 96 -6.09 -12.50 -17.01
N TYR A 97 -6.92 -13.43 -17.49
CA TYR A 97 -6.89 -13.90 -18.87
C TYR A 97 -7.49 -12.89 -19.87
N TYR A 98 -8.47 -12.08 -19.46
CA TYR A 98 -9.21 -11.22 -20.41
C TYR A 98 -8.65 -9.81 -20.61
N ALA A 99 -7.64 -9.36 -19.84
CA ALA A 99 -7.25 -7.95 -19.82
C ALA A 99 -5.76 -7.61 -20.05
N GLY A 100 -4.82 -8.57 -20.15
CA GLY A 100 -3.41 -8.14 -20.19
C GLY A 100 -2.30 -9.16 -20.48
N GLY A 101 -2.58 -10.29 -21.13
CA GLY A 101 -1.55 -11.29 -21.43
C GLY A 101 -0.76 -11.74 -20.18
N ILE A 102 0.51 -12.13 -20.34
CA ILE A 102 1.35 -12.73 -19.28
C ILE A 102 1.50 -11.81 -18.04
N ALA A 103 1.42 -10.49 -18.18
CA ALA A 103 1.41 -9.55 -17.06
C ALA A 103 0.07 -9.52 -16.31
N GLY A 104 -1.04 -9.72 -17.03
CA GLY A 104 -2.37 -9.92 -16.48
C GLY A 104 -2.52 -11.24 -15.72
N LEU A 105 -1.72 -12.26 -16.03
CA LEU A 105 -1.73 -13.53 -15.29
C LEU A 105 -1.15 -13.39 -13.87
N ILE A 106 -0.11 -12.57 -13.67
CA ILE A 106 0.45 -12.29 -12.33
C ILE A 106 -0.49 -11.38 -11.52
N LEU A 107 -1.08 -10.37 -12.15
CA LEU A 107 -2.03 -9.47 -11.48
C LEU A 107 -3.40 -10.10 -11.25
N GLY A 108 -3.83 -11.00 -12.12
CA GLY A 108 -5.08 -11.75 -11.99
C GLY A 108 -4.98 -12.75 -10.85
N THR A 109 -3.91 -13.58 -10.83
CA THR A 109 -3.70 -14.56 -9.74
C THR A 109 -3.61 -13.90 -8.36
N LEU A 110 -3.10 -12.67 -8.29
CA LEU A 110 -3.21 -11.84 -7.08
C LEU A 110 -4.66 -11.29 -6.94
N GLY A 111 -5.22 -10.59 -7.91
CA GLY A 111 -6.50 -9.88 -7.79
C GLY A 111 -7.70 -10.72 -7.32
N GLY A 112 -7.85 -11.97 -7.74
CA GLY A 112 -8.99 -12.80 -7.32
C GLY A 112 -8.83 -13.47 -5.94
N ILE A 113 -7.60 -13.58 -5.42
CA ILE A 113 -7.36 -13.95 -4.02
C ILE A 113 -7.66 -12.74 -3.11
N PHE A 114 -7.36 -11.54 -3.61
CA PHE A 114 -7.42 -10.31 -2.83
C PHE A 114 -8.82 -9.71 -2.69
N LEU A 115 -9.79 -9.98 -3.57
CA LEU A 115 -11.12 -9.35 -3.43
C LEU A 115 -11.89 -9.82 -2.18
N GLY A 116 -11.78 -11.10 -1.81
CA GLY A 116 -12.33 -11.61 -0.55
C GLY A 116 -11.55 -11.10 0.67
N GLU A 117 -10.22 -11.03 0.55
CA GLU A 117 -9.35 -10.50 1.61
C GLU A 117 -9.55 -8.99 1.83
N LEU A 118 -9.73 -8.18 0.78
CA LEU A 118 -9.96 -6.74 0.87
C LEU A 118 -11.29 -6.42 1.55
N ALA A 119 -12.34 -7.21 1.28
CA ALA A 119 -13.65 -7.04 1.93
C ALA A 119 -13.60 -7.41 3.42
N ASP A 120 -12.89 -8.48 3.79
CA ASP A 120 -12.66 -8.84 5.20
C ASP A 120 -11.74 -7.84 5.92
N ILE A 121 -10.72 -7.31 5.20
CA ILE A 121 -9.83 -6.25 5.70
C ILE A 121 -10.65 -4.99 6.05
N GLU A 122 -11.62 -4.58 5.21
CA GLU A 122 -12.51 -3.46 5.54
C GLU A 122 -13.39 -3.70 6.78
N MET A 123 -13.83 -4.94 7.06
CA MET A 123 -14.68 -5.28 8.22
C MET A 123 -13.92 -5.36 9.57
N GLY A 124 -12.59 -5.28 9.58
CA GLY A 124 -11.75 -5.41 10.78
C GLY A 124 -10.80 -4.24 11.05
N GLU A 125 -11.01 -3.12 10.38
CA GLU A 125 -10.12 -1.97 10.41
C GLU A 125 -10.48 -0.92 11.46
N LYS A 126 -9.45 -0.45 12.17
CA LYS A 126 -9.53 0.69 13.06
C LYS A 126 -8.60 1.80 12.56
N LEU A 127 -9.13 2.98 12.27
CA LEU A 127 -8.30 4.16 11.98
C LEU A 127 -7.47 4.50 13.23
N VAL A 128 -6.14 4.46 13.09
CA VAL A 128 -5.20 4.72 14.19
C VAL A 128 -4.30 5.93 13.96
N GLY A 129 -4.29 6.50 12.75
CA GLY A 129 -3.58 7.75 12.51
C GLY A 129 -3.69 8.29 11.10
N VAL A 130 -3.47 9.60 10.98
CA VAL A 130 -3.19 10.30 9.72
C VAL A 130 -1.90 11.07 9.92
N LEU A 131 -0.95 10.89 9.01
CA LEU A 131 0.35 11.54 9.05
C LEU A 131 0.51 12.46 7.84
N GLY A 132 0.95 13.68 8.12
CA GLY A 132 1.43 14.59 7.10
C GLY A 132 2.83 14.24 6.65
N TRP A 133 3.20 14.75 5.48
CA TRP A 133 4.57 14.68 4.99
C TRP A 133 5.56 15.27 6.01
N PRO A 134 6.62 14.55 6.39
CA PRO A 134 7.59 15.04 7.36
C PRO A 134 8.37 16.23 6.77
N MET A 135 8.11 17.42 7.30
CA MET A 135 8.67 18.69 6.83
C MET A 135 10.20 18.79 7.03
N SER A 136 10.81 17.94 7.86
CA SER A 136 12.24 17.97 8.15
C SER A 136 13.14 17.47 7.02
N ILE A 137 12.59 16.90 5.93
CA ILE A 137 13.36 16.48 4.75
C ILE A 137 13.46 17.64 3.71
N SER A 138 13.04 18.86 4.10
CA SER A 138 13.19 20.06 3.25
C SER A 138 14.10 21.11 3.89
N ARG A 139 15.40 21.00 3.63
CA ARG A 139 16.24 21.99 2.90
C ARG A 139 17.71 21.63 3.06
#